data_AF-A0A7C7GBL4-F1
#
_entry.id   AF-A0A7C7GBL4-F1
#
_cell.length_a   1.000
_cell.length_b   1.000
_cell.length_c   1.000
_cell.angle_alpha   90.00
_cell.angle_beta   90.00
_cell.angle_gamma   90.00
#
_symmetry.space_group_name_H-M   'P 1'
#
loop_
_entity.id
_entity.type
_entity.pdbx_description
1 polymer ?
#
loop_
_entity_poly.entity_id
_entity_poly.type
_entity_poly.pdbx_seq_one_letter_code
_entity_poly.pdbx_strand_id
1 'polypeptide(L)'
;QSLNFRTNIDEIVQASLTHPLRFLVNPETGEPSPYILVRENLEAKLTRSVFYQLVDLGVEQWVLNKHKFGVWSNKKFFEIGQLSQ
;
A
#
# COMPACT_ATOMS: atom_id res chain seq x y z
N GLN A 1 0.03 -12.12 7.99
CA GLN A 1 -0.99 -11.07 7.72
C GLN A 1 -1.44 -11.16 6.28
N SER A 2 -2.74 -10.95 6.03
CA SER A 2 -3.34 -10.86 4.69
C SER A 2 -4.22 -9.62 4.66
N LEU A 3 -3.97 -8.72 3.72
CA LEU A 3 -4.78 -7.53 3.49
C LEU A 3 -5.68 -7.77 2.28
N ASN A 4 -6.98 -7.70 2.49
CA ASN A 4 -7.99 -7.89 1.45
C ASN A 4 -8.76 -6.58 1.27
N PHE A 5 -8.86 -6.12 0.04
CA PHE A 5 -9.52 -4.88 -0.34
C PHE A 5 -10.80 -5.22 -1.07
N ARG A 6 -11.88 -4.53 -0.74
CA ARG A 6 -13.15 -4.61 -1.46
C ARG A 6 -13.27 -3.41 -2.38
N THR A 7 -13.49 -3.63 -3.67
CA THR A 7 -13.73 -2.56 -4.63
C THR A 7 -15.18 -2.07 -4.56
N ASN A 8 -15.49 -0.95 -5.21
CA ASN A 8 -16.85 -0.42 -5.29
C ASN A 8 -17.81 -1.30 -6.11
N ILE A 9 -17.29 -2.29 -6.84
CA ILE A 9 -18.07 -3.30 -7.58
C ILE A 9 -18.08 -4.66 -6.86
N ASP A 10 -17.75 -4.66 -5.56
CA ASP A 10 -17.77 -5.82 -4.65
C ASP A 10 -16.77 -6.94 -5.01
N GLU A 11 -15.74 -6.64 -5.79
CA GLU A 11 -14.61 -7.56 -6.00
C GLU A 11 -13.66 -7.52 -4.79
N ILE A 12 -13.19 -8.69 -4.37
CA ILE A 12 -12.18 -8.82 -3.31
C ILE A 12 -10.80 -9.05 -3.93
N VAL A 13 -9.85 -8.17 -3.62
CA VAL A 13 -8.47 -8.23 -4.10
C VAL A 13 -7.51 -8.34 -2.92
N GLN A 14 -6.71 -9.40 -2.87
CA GLN A 14 -5.70 -9.60 -1.83
C GLN A 14 -4.39 -8.93 -2.23
N ALA A 15 -3.85 -8.03 -1.39
CA ALA A 15 -2.52 -7.47 -1.66
C ALA A 15 -1.44 -8.56 -1.61
N SER A 16 -0.72 -8.72 -2.73
CA SER A 16 0.24 -9.80 -2.95
C SER A 16 1.27 -9.40 -4.02
N LEU A 17 2.12 -10.34 -4.44
CA LEU A 17 3.05 -10.13 -5.56
C LEU A 17 2.34 -9.88 -6.90
N THR A 18 1.16 -10.47 -7.12
CA THR A 18 0.37 -10.29 -8.36
C THR A 18 -0.58 -9.10 -8.27
N HIS A 19 -0.94 -8.68 -7.07
CA HIS A 19 -1.77 -7.51 -6.79
C HIS A 19 -1.01 -6.54 -5.87
N PRO A 20 0.09 -5.91 -6.36
CA PRO A 20 0.91 -5.07 -5.51
C PRO A 20 0.17 -3.82 -5.04
N LEU A 21 0.49 -3.38 -3.82
CA LEU A 21 0.21 -2.03 -3.35
C LEU A 21 1.29 -1.08 -3.84
N ARG A 22 0.88 0.10 -4.29
CA ARG A 22 1.75 1.16 -4.80
C ARG A 22 1.39 2.49 -4.14
N PHE A 23 2.36 3.15 -3.55
CA PHE A 23 2.19 4.42 -2.85
C PHE A 23 2.93 5.51 -3.61
N LEU A 24 2.20 6.45 -4.21
CA LEU A 24 2.78 7.66 -4.79
C LEU A 24 2.52 8.85 -3.90
N VAL A 25 3.44 9.80 -3.89
CA VAL A 25 3.23 11.11 -3.31
C VAL A 25 3.15 12.12 -4.46
N ASN A 26 2.10 12.92 -4.49
CA ASN A 26 2.00 14.02 -5.44
C ASN A 26 3.11 15.06 -5.11
N PRO A 27 4.00 15.40 -6.05
CA PRO A 27 5.12 16.30 -5.78
C PRO A 27 4.68 17.75 -5.54
N GLU A 28 3.54 18.17 -6.06
CA GLU A 28 3.02 19.53 -5.92
C GLU A 28 2.23 19.71 -4.62
N THR A 29 1.40 18.72 -4.26
CA THR A 29 0.51 18.81 -3.09
C THR A 29 1.03 18.09 -1.85
N GLY A 30 2.00 17.19 -2.01
CA GLY A 30 2.47 16.29 -0.95
C GLY A 30 1.48 15.19 -0.56
N GLU A 31 0.34 15.08 -1.25
CA GLU A 31 -0.70 14.11 -0.88
C GLU A 31 -0.35 12.69 -1.35
N PRO A 32 -0.51 11.67 -0.48
CA PRO A 32 -0.36 10.28 -0.88
C PRO A 32 -1.54 9.81 -1.73
N SER A 33 -1.25 9.14 -2.84
CA SER A 33 -2.20 8.43 -3.68
C SER A 33 -1.82 6.94 -3.72
N PRO A 34 -2.44 6.13 -2.86
CA PRO A 34 -2.22 4.69 -2.82
C PRO A 34 -3.11 3.94 -3.82
N TYR A 35 -2.57 2.90 -4.42
CA TYR A 35 -3.24 2.06 -5.40
C TYR A 35 -3.00 0.58 -5.12
N ILE A 36 -3.96 -0.27 -5.51
CA ILE A 36 -3.79 -1.72 -5.63
C ILE A 36 -4.04 -2.15 -7.08
N LEU A 37 -3.16 -2.99 -7.62
CA LEU A 37 -3.39 -3.60 -8.94
C LEU A 37 -4.48 -4.66 -8.83
N VAL A 38 -5.60 -4.45 -9.52
CA VAL A 38 -6.73 -5.40 -9.57
C VAL A 38 -6.46 -6.47 -10.61
N ARG A 39 -6.02 -6.07 -11.80
CA ARG A 39 -5.61 -6.93 -12.92
C ARG A 39 -4.73 -6.13 -13.88
N GLU A 40 -4.24 -6.77 -14.94
CA GLU A 40 -3.44 -6.10 -15.97
C GLU A 40 -4.11 -4.79 -16.42
N ASN A 41 -3.37 -3.68 -16.31
CA ASN A 41 -3.79 -2.33 -16.67
C ASN A 41 -4.99 -1.74 -15.87
N LEU A 42 -5.39 -2.37 -14.75
CA LEU A 42 -6.44 -1.84 -13.88
C LEU A 42 -5.93 -1.71 -12.43
N GLU A 43 -5.77 -0.47 -11.99
CA GLU A 43 -5.49 -0.14 -10.59
C GLU A 43 -6.72 0.48 -9.94
N ALA A 44 -6.98 0.11 -8.68
CA ALA A 44 -7.97 0.78 -7.85
C ALA A 44 -7.25 1.76 -6.90
N LYS A 45 -7.68 3.03 -6.91
CA LYS A 45 -7.22 4.01 -5.93
C LYS A 45 -7.84 3.72 -4.57
N LEU A 46 -7.01 3.64 -3.54
CA LEU A 46 -7.48 3.50 -2.17
C LEU A 46 -8.05 4.83 -1.69
N THR A 47 -9.13 4.77 -0.93
CA THR A 47 -9.69 5.96 -0.27
C THR A 47 -8.75 6.41 0.85
N ARG A 48 -8.87 7.68 1.27
CA ARG A 48 -8.09 8.21 2.40
C ARG A 48 -8.33 7.41 3.68
N SER A 49 -9.57 7.00 3.95
CA SER A 49 -9.91 6.18 5.12
C SER A 49 -9.20 4.83 5.11
N VAL A 50 -9.20 4.13 3.97
CA VAL A 50 -8.50 2.85 3.83
C VAL A 50 -6.98 3.03 3.95
N PHE A 51 -6.44 4.13 3.40
CA PHE A 51 -5.02 4.45 3.56
C PHE A 51 -4.64 4.66 5.03
N TYR A 52 -5.42 5.40 5.80
CA TYR A 52 -5.14 5.59 7.24
C TYR A 52 -5.19 4.27 8.02
N GLN A 53 -6.13 3.37 7.69
CA GLN A 53 -6.14 2.03 8.27
C GLN A 53 -4.88 1.23 7.93
N LEU A 54 -4.29 1.42 6.74
CA LEU A 54 -3.00 0.80 6.42
C LEU A 54 -1.86 1.40 7.22
N VAL A 55 -1.88 2.71 7.47
CA VAL A 55 -0.88 3.37 8.33
C VAL A 55 -0.98 2.83 9.76
N ASP A 56 -2.18 2.65 10.31
CA ASP A 56 -2.35 2.09 11.66
C ASP A 56 -1.83 0.65 11.79
N LEU A 57 -1.85 -0.11 10.70
CA LEU A 57 -1.28 -1.47 10.60
C LEU A 57 0.20 -1.48 10.24
N GLY A 58 0.78 -0.32 9.95
CA GLY A 58 2.13 -0.19 9.44
C GLY A 58 3.18 -0.52 10.50
N VAL A 59 4.30 -1.06 10.03
CA VAL A 59 5.46 -1.38 10.84
C VAL A 59 6.71 -0.78 10.22
N GLU A 60 7.68 -0.50 11.08
CA GLU A 60 9.01 -0.12 10.66
C GLU A 60 9.82 -1.36 10.28
N GLN A 61 10.62 -1.25 9.22
CA GLN A 61 11.47 -2.33 8.75
C GLN A 61 12.78 -1.82 8.15
N TRP A 62 13.85 -2.59 8.38
CA TRP A 62 15.14 -2.38 7.74
C TRP A 62 15.17 -3.14 6.40
N VAL A 63 15.17 -2.39 5.30
CA VAL A 63 15.19 -2.94 3.94
C VAL A 63 16.29 -2.24 3.15
N LEU A 64 17.25 -3.01 2.63
CA LEU A 64 18.39 -2.49 1.86
C LEU A 64 19.13 -1.36 2.60
N ASN A 65 19.42 -1.57 3.89
CA ASN A 65 20.08 -0.61 4.78
C ASN A 65 19.35 0.74 4.93
N LYS A 66 18.04 0.78 4.66
CA LYS A 66 17.19 1.95 4.90
C LYS A 66 16.08 1.60 5.88
N HIS A 67 15.78 2.56 6.76
CA HIS A 67 14.63 2.46 7.65
C HIS A 67 13.36 2.86 6.90
N LYS A 68 12.44 1.92 6.76
CA LYS A 68 11.25 2.07 5.93
C LYS A 68 10.00 1.79 6.74
N PHE A 69 8.93 2.49 6.43
CA PHE A 69 7.61 2.24 6.98
C PHE A 69 6.72 1.60 5.92
N GLY A 70 5.97 0.58 6.30
CA GLY A 70 5.11 -0.14 5.37
C GLY A 70 4.27 -1.21 6.03
N VAL A 71 3.56 -1.99 5.21
CA VAL A 71 2.67 -3.05 5.68
C VAL A 71 3.07 -4.41 5.10
N TRP A 72 2.78 -5.46 5.86
CA TRP A 72 2.94 -6.84 5.37
C TRP A 72 1.61 -7.38 4.84
N SER A 73 1.65 -7.99 3.66
CA SER A 73 0.59 -8.86 3.19
C SER A 73 1.17 -10.00 2.38
N ASN A 74 0.70 -11.22 2.65
CA ASN A 74 1.11 -12.43 1.93
C ASN A 74 2.64 -12.58 1.77
N LYS A 75 3.37 -12.46 2.90
CA LYS A 75 4.84 -12.52 2.99
C LYS A 75 5.60 -11.47 2.16
N LYS A 76 4.90 -10.47 1.62
CA LYS A 76 5.48 -9.33 0.92
C LYS A 76 5.34 -8.09 1.79
N PHE A 77 6.44 -7.33 1.89
CA PHE A 77 6.45 -6.00 2.47
C PHE A 77 6.15 -4.96 1.39
N PHE A 78 5.17 -4.10 1.64
CA PHE A 78 4.80 -2.97 0.79
C PHE A 78 5.20 -1.68 1.49
N GLU A 79 6.21 -1.02 0.93
CA GLU A 79 6.75 0.25 1.42
C GLU A 79 5.75 1.38 1.20
N ILE A 80 5.39 2.09 2.28
CA ILE A 80 4.57 3.30 2.24
C ILE A 80 5.47 4.54 2.14
N GLY A 81 6.61 4.55 2.84
CA GLY A 81 7.55 5.65 2.81
C GLY A 81 8.86 5.34 3.52
N GLN A 82 9.85 6.22 3.34
CA GLN A 82 11.12 6.15 4.04
C GLN A 82 11.06 7.01 5.31
N LEU A 83 11.53 6.46 6.42
CA LEU A 83 11.71 7.24 7.66
C LEU A 83 13.11 7.83 7.65
N SER A 84 13.21 9.14 7.51
CA SER A 84 14.42 9.90 7.86
C SER A 84 14.51 9.96 9.38
N GLN A 85 15.61 9.43 9.94
CA GLN A 85 15.98 9.62 11.34
C GLN A 85 16.20 11.10 11.65
#